data_AF-A0A6V7JQR2-F1
#
_entry.id   AF-A0A6V7JQR2-F1
#
_cell.length_a   1.000
_cell.length_b   1.000
_cell.length_c   1.000
_cell.angle_alpha   90.00
_cell.angle_beta   90.00
_cell.angle_gamma   90.00
#
_symmetry.space_group_name_H-M   'P 1'
#
loop_
_entity.id
_entity.type
_entity.pdbx_description
1 polymer ?
#
loop_
_entity_poly.entity_id
_entity_poly.type
_entity_poly.pdbx_seq_one_letter_code
_entity_poly.pdbx_strand_id
1 'polypeptide(L)'
;AFLPLKVLHSLKMRGNRLSVSALSALRGLKHLEELDISRNLLIGPLGANLLPPMPRLRILILSENQLGTVKQGALSGLKNLTYLSLSHNQ
;
A
#
# COMPACT_ATOMS: atom_id res chain seq x y z
N ALA A 1 8.00 -9.44 -8.89
CA ALA A 1 9.29 -9.07 -8.27
C ALA A 1 9.46 -9.65 -6.87
N PHE A 2 8.51 -9.48 -5.92
CA PHE A 2 8.75 -9.85 -4.51
C PHE A 2 8.25 -11.25 -4.08
N LEU A 3 7.75 -12.08 -5.00
CA LEU A 3 7.24 -13.42 -4.71
C LEU A 3 8.18 -14.33 -3.87
N PRO A 4 9.52 -14.27 -4.05
CA PRO A 4 10.44 -15.06 -3.23
C PRO A 4 10.58 -14.55 -1.78
N LEU A 5 10.29 -13.27 -1.52
CA LEU A 5 10.54 -12.59 -0.25
C LEU A 5 9.39 -12.78 0.74
N LYS A 6 9.01 -14.03 0.99
CA LYS A 6 7.79 -14.38 1.76
C LYS A 6 7.82 -13.92 3.23
N VAL A 7 9.02 -13.71 3.79
CA VAL A 7 9.24 -13.31 5.19
C VAL A 7 9.63 -11.83 5.33
N LEU A 8 9.40 -11.01 4.30
CA LEU A 8 9.69 -9.59 4.36
C LEU A 8 8.73 -8.90 5.36
N HIS A 9 9.28 -8.12 6.29
CA HIS A 9 8.51 -7.41 7.33
C HIS A 9 8.36 -5.91 7.02
N SER A 10 9.34 -5.27 6.38
CA SER A 10 9.28 -3.85 6.02
C SER A 10 9.71 -3.66 4.56
N LEU A 11 8.95 -2.84 3.82
CA LEU A 11 9.24 -2.47 2.44
C LEU A 11 9.08 -0.96 2.28
N LYS A 12 10.18 -0.28 1.95
CA LYS A 12 10.22 1.16 1.72
C LYS A 12 10.61 1.46 0.29
N MET A 13 9.69 2.06 -0.46
CA MET A 13 9.87 2.46 -1.86
C MET A 13 9.41 3.92 -2.05
N ARG A 14 9.62 4.75 -1.03
CA ARG A 14 9.36 6.19 -1.08
C ARG A 14 10.15 6.86 -2.20
N GLY A 15 9.52 7.81 -2.91
CA GLY A 15 10.21 8.65 -3.90
C GLY A 15 10.53 7.94 -5.22
N ASN A 16 9.76 6.90 -5.56
CA ASN A 16 9.86 6.20 -6.83
C ASN A 16 8.78 6.68 -7.82
N ARG A 17 8.66 5.99 -8.96
CA ARG A 17 7.64 6.26 -9.99
C ARG A 17 6.60 5.14 -10.06
N LEU A 18 6.23 4.57 -8.90
CA LEU A 18 5.27 3.47 -8.85
C LEU A 18 3.88 3.96 -9.27
N SER A 19 3.29 3.27 -10.24
CA SER A 19 1.89 3.41 -10.60
C SER A 19 1.05 2.34 -9.90
N VAL A 20 -0.28 2.46 -10.01
CA VAL A 20 -1.21 1.47 -9.46
C VAL A 20 -0.95 0.05 -9.99
N SER A 21 -0.56 -0.11 -11.25
CA SER A 21 -0.28 -1.43 -11.83
C SER A 21 0.93 -2.12 -11.19
N ALA A 22 1.89 -1.35 -10.67
CA ALA A 22 3.07 -1.88 -9.98
C ALA A 22 2.73 -2.55 -8.64
N LEU A 23 1.59 -2.20 -8.01
CA LEU A 23 1.17 -2.76 -6.72
C LEU A 23 0.83 -4.26 -6.81
N SER A 24 0.56 -4.77 -8.02
CA SER A 24 0.42 -6.21 -8.26
C SER A 24 1.67 -7.01 -7.84
N ALA A 25 2.85 -6.39 -7.84
CA ALA A 25 4.09 -7.03 -7.41
C ALA A 25 4.15 -7.31 -5.90
N LEU A 26 3.32 -6.63 -5.10
CA LEU A 26 3.21 -6.81 -3.64
C LEU A 26 2.40 -8.05 -3.25
N ARG A 27 1.78 -8.73 -4.23
CA ARG A 27 0.96 -9.91 -3.97
C ARG A 27 1.79 -11.01 -3.32
N GLY A 28 1.29 -11.54 -2.20
CA GLY A 28 1.94 -12.62 -1.45
C GLY A 28 2.81 -12.17 -0.28
N LEU A 29 3.03 -10.86 -0.09
CA LEU A 29 3.73 -10.30 1.08
C LEU A 29 2.86 -10.33 2.35
N LYS A 30 2.40 -11.52 2.75
CA LYS A 30 1.48 -11.72 3.87
C LYS A 30 2.10 -11.42 5.25
N HIS A 31 3.43 -11.38 5.33
CA HIS A 31 4.18 -11.11 6.55
C HIS A 31 4.58 -9.63 6.71
N LEU A 32 4.24 -8.78 5.73
CA LEU A 32 4.61 -7.37 5.75
C LEU A 32 3.87 -6.64 6.89
N GLU A 33 4.62 -5.88 7.68
CA GLU A 33 4.14 -5.08 8.80
C GLU A 33 4.21 -3.57 8.51
N GLU A 34 5.18 -3.15 7.69
CA GLU A 34 5.36 -1.75 7.29
C GLU A 34 5.50 -1.64 5.76
N LEU A 35 4.67 -0.76 5.17
CA LEU A 35 4.74 -0.40 3.77
C LEU A 35 4.79 1.11 3.61
N ASP A 36 5.90 1.62 3.06
CA ASP A 36 6.03 3.01 2.64
C ASP A 36 6.16 3.10 1.13
N ILE A 37 5.10 3.59 0.48
CA ILE A 37 5.07 3.91 -0.95
C ILE A 37 4.65 5.37 -1.17
N SER A 38 4.98 6.23 -0.21
CA SER A 38 4.78 7.67 -0.33
C SER A 38 5.63 8.30 -1.45
N ARG A 39 5.26 9.49 -1.92
CA ARG A 39 5.97 10.18 -3.03
C ARG A 39 6.09 9.29 -4.27
N ASN A 40 4.96 8.78 -4.76
CA ASN A 40 4.88 7.97 -5.98
C ASN A 40 3.78 8.52 -6.93
N LEU A 41 3.42 7.74 -7.95
CA LEU A 41 2.46 8.12 -8.99
C LEU A 41 1.17 7.27 -8.88
N LEU A 42 0.69 7.04 -7.64
CA LEU A 42 -0.56 6.33 -7.41
C LEU A 42 -1.74 7.28 -7.67
N ILE A 43 -2.48 7.03 -8.74
CA ILE A 43 -3.56 7.89 -9.23
C ILE A 43 -4.90 7.16 -9.12
N GLY A 44 -5.94 7.87 -8.65
CA GLY A 44 -7.32 7.41 -8.65
C GLY A 44 -7.86 7.07 -7.26
N PRO A 45 -9.00 6.37 -7.15
CA PRO A 45 -9.58 6.08 -5.85
C PRO A 45 -8.77 5.03 -5.08
N LEU A 46 -8.67 5.20 -3.76
CA LEU A 46 -8.25 4.13 -2.87
C LEU A 46 -9.41 3.13 -2.72
N GLY A 47 -9.36 2.04 -3.49
CA GLY A 47 -10.39 1.00 -3.54
C GLY A 47 -9.95 -0.36 -3.03
N ALA A 48 -10.91 -1.28 -2.82
CA ALA A 48 -10.69 -2.61 -2.22
C ALA A 48 -9.65 -3.49 -2.93
N ASN A 49 -9.37 -3.21 -4.20
CA ASN A 49 -8.43 -3.98 -5.02
C ASN A 49 -7.09 -3.26 -5.28
N LEU A 50 -6.90 -2.04 -4.74
CA LEU A 50 -5.67 -1.28 -4.96
C LEU A 50 -4.46 -1.99 -4.34
N LEU A 51 -4.62 -2.41 -3.08
CA LEU A 51 -3.61 -3.11 -2.31
C LEU A 51 -4.02 -4.59 -2.15
N PRO A 52 -3.09 -5.54 -2.29
CA PRO A 52 -3.39 -6.93 -1.96
C PRO A 52 -3.69 -7.08 -0.46
N PRO A 53 -4.42 -8.13 -0.05
CA PRO A 53 -4.60 -8.43 1.37
C PRO A 53 -3.25 -8.62 2.08
N MET A 54 -3.03 -7.85 3.14
CA MET A 54 -1.82 -7.89 3.97
C MET A 54 -2.25 -7.93 5.45
N PRO A 55 -2.60 -9.13 5.95
CA PRO A 55 -3.25 -9.27 7.26
C PRO A 55 -2.37 -8.88 8.44
N ARG A 56 -1.05 -8.81 8.25
CA ARG A 56 -0.10 -8.36 9.29
C ARG A 56 0.31 -6.90 9.18
N LEU A 57 -0.15 -6.17 8.16
CA LEU A 57 0.27 -4.79 7.95
C LEU A 57 -0.24 -3.90 9.08
N ARG A 58 0.67 -3.15 9.71
CA ARG A 58 0.41 -2.23 10.82
C ARG A 58 0.59 -0.78 10.41
N ILE A 59 1.55 -0.52 9.54
CA ILE A 59 1.91 0.84 9.09
C ILE A 59 1.80 0.90 7.57
N LEU A 60 0.95 1.81 7.08
CA LEU A 60 0.78 2.11 5.67
C LEU A 60 0.95 3.60 5.41
N ILE A 61 1.97 3.95 4.62
CA ILE A 61 2.26 5.33 4.23
C ILE A 61 2.01 5.48 2.72
N LEU A 62 0.96 6.21 2.39
CA LEU A 62 0.50 6.52 1.03
C LEU A 62 0.56 8.03 0.74
N SER A 63 1.20 8.81 1.61
CA SER A 63 1.27 10.26 1.49
C SER A 63 1.97 10.71 0.21
N GLU A 64 1.67 11.93 -0.24
CA GLU A 64 2.31 12.53 -1.42
C GLU A 64 2.09 11.65 -2.68
N ASN A 65 0.84 11.26 -2.92
CA ASN A 65 0.37 10.57 -4.12
C ASN A 65 -0.81 11.37 -4.73
N GLN A 66 -1.52 10.77 -5.68
CA GLN A 66 -2.66 11.38 -6.38
C GLN A 66 -3.93 10.54 -6.16
N LEU A 67 -4.07 10.00 -4.94
CA LEU A 67 -5.27 9.27 -4.54
C LEU A 67 -6.37 10.27 -4.22
N GLY A 68 -7.61 10.00 -4.64
CA GLY A 68 -8.76 10.88 -4.34
C GLY A 68 -9.67 10.27 -3.26
N THR A 69 -10.77 9.69 -3.71
CA THR A 69 -11.77 9.10 -2.81
C THR A 69 -11.29 7.78 -2.18
N VAL A 70 -11.51 7.63 -0.87
CA VAL A 70 -11.41 6.35 -0.17
C VAL A 70 -12.75 5.62 -0.26
N LYS A 71 -12.80 4.51 -1.00
CA LYS A 71 -14.03 3.73 -1.19
C LYS A 71 -14.29 2.81 0.01
N GLN A 72 -15.55 2.47 0.23
CA GLN A 72 -15.93 1.46 1.22
C GLN A 72 -15.17 0.14 0.96
N GLY A 73 -14.63 -0.45 2.02
CA GLY A 73 -13.88 -1.70 1.94
C GLY A 73 -12.43 -1.56 1.44
N ALA A 74 -11.94 -0.35 1.15
CA ALA A 74 -10.59 -0.13 0.63
C ALA A 74 -9.46 -0.69 1.52
N LEU A 75 -9.71 -0.77 2.83
CA LEU A 75 -8.74 -1.24 3.83
C LEU A 75 -9.13 -2.60 4.44
N SER A 76 -10.16 -3.28 3.92
CA SER A 76 -10.70 -4.52 4.50
C SER A 76 -9.69 -5.67 4.58
N GLY A 77 -8.70 -5.69 3.67
CA GLY A 77 -7.60 -6.65 3.66
C GLY A 77 -6.45 -6.35 4.63
N LEU A 78 -6.48 -5.21 5.33
CA LEU A 78 -5.43 -4.68 6.21
C LEU A 78 -5.87 -4.74 7.68
N LYS A 79 -6.25 -5.94 8.14
CA LYS A 79 -6.97 -6.13 9.42
C LYS A 79 -6.23 -5.64 10.68
N ASN A 80 -4.90 -5.55 10.63
CA ASN A 80 -4.06 -5.14 11.75
C ASN A 80 -3.53 -3.70 11.61
N LEU A 81 -4.08 -2.91 10.69
CA LEU A 81 -3.58 -1.57 10.41
C LEU A 81 -3.81 -0.64 11.61
N THR A 82 -2.74 -0.07 12.13
CA THR A 82 -2.76 0.86 13.27
C THR A 82 -2.34 2.28 12.89
N TYR A 83 -1.62 2.43 11.77
CA TYR A 83 -1.18 3.72 11.27
C TYR A 83 -1.42 3.81 9.76
N LEU A 84 -2.13 4.86 9.35
CA LEU A 84 -2.40 5.18 7.96
C LEU A 84 -2.09 6.65 7.72
N SER A 85 -1.21 6.92 6.75
CA SER A 85 -0.97 8.29 6.27
C SER A 85 -1.44 8.44 4.82
N LEU A 86 -2.39 9.36 4.62
CA LEU A 86 -2.92 9.77 3.33
C LEU A 86 -2.66 11.27 3.06
N SER A 87 -1.80 11.92 3.84
CA SER A 87 -1.55 13.37 3.67
C SER A 87 -1.03 13.71 2.27
N HIS A 88 -1.33 14.92 1.79
CA HIS A 88 -0.93 15.37 0.45
C HIS A 88 -1.37 14.40 -0.68
N ASN A 89 -2.65 14.02 -0.63
CA ASN A 89 -3.40 13.39 -1.72
C ASN A 89 -4.52 14.36 -2.18
N GLN A 90 -5.37 13.97 -3.13
CA GLN A 90 -6.42 14.82 -3.73
C GLN A 90 -7.74 14.81 -2.94
#